data_AF-A0A8T7AZ17-F1
#
_entry.id   AF-A0A8T7AZ17-F1
#
_cell.length_a   1.000
_cell.length_b   1.000
_cell.length_c   1.000
_cell.angle_alpha   90.00
_cell.angle_beta   90.00
_cell.angle_gamma   90.00
#
_symmetry.space_group_name_H-M   'P 1'
#
loop_
_entity.id
_entity.type
_entity.pdbx_description
1 polymer ?
#
loop_
_entity_poly.entity_id
_entity_poly.type
_entity_poly.pdbx_seq_one_letter_code
_entity_poly.pdbx_strand_id
1 'polypeptide(L)'
;MAKHSEGTEKGKFCAVRKSPRQKCKDGNEYTKCIKDSEKKWDASWGVGTFQDLKFVRGRKKKSHGQFEAHHLLCVASVTEHLCGGGGDSPILPILENTEWCINHENNMLTMPLWGHTVKYYCDLETENIAASVRARSREVDLPPPFANTPQHNYDHNSKKGYKKNHVDKAMIKVAKRVQKKADEDHKAAVEDLKATLDNLSKTFKGMLQTLGSQNGGTHKSWKDG
;
A
#
# COMPACT_ATOMS: atom_id res chain seq x y z
N MET A 1 11.52 5.90 14.28
CA MET A 1 10.61 5.57 13.17
C MET A 1 9.85 4.32 13.54
N ALA A 2 8.52 4.37 13.50
CA ALA A 2 7.65 3.45 14.22
C ALA A 2 7.81 2.00 13.73
N LYS A 3 8.34 1.15 14.62
CA LYS A 3 8.27 -0.31 14.49
C LYS A 3 6.82 -0.71 14.80
N HIS A 4 6.01 -0.86 13.76
CA HIS A 4 4.74 -1.59 13.87
C HIS A 4 4.91 -2.96 13.24
N SER A 5 5.44 -3.88 14.04
CA SER A 5 5.24 -5.32 13.93
C SER A 5 4.90 -5.74 15.36
N GLU A 6 3.68 -6.18 15.63
CA GLU A 6 3.30 -7.59 15.47
C GLU A 6 1.80 -7.70 15.17
N GLY A 7 1.46 -8.44 14.11
CA GLY A 7 0.10 -8.95 13.91
C GLY A 7 0.04 -10.39 14.40
N THR A 8 -1.17 -10.88 14.73
CA THR A 8 -1.40 -12.25 15.19
C THR A 8 -1.71 -13.17 14.00
N GLU A 9 -1.18 -14.39 14.01
CA GLU A 9 -1.50 -15.43 13.03
C GLU A 9 -2.28 -16.54 13.72
N LYS A 10 -3.59 -16.71 13.42
CA LYS A 10 -4.36 -17.90 13.86
C LYS A 10 -5.46 -18.28 12.87
N GLY A 11 -5.47 -19.59 12.53
CA GLY A 11 -6.50 -20.32 11.79
C GLY A 11 -7.01 -19.65 10.51
N LYS A 12 -6.50 -20.01 9.33
CA LYS A 12 -6.93 -19.51 8.00
C LYS A 12 -6.88 -17.99 7.74
N PHE A 13 -6.90 -17.12 8.76
CA PHE A 13 -6.83 -15.67 8.64
C PHE A 13 -5.42 -15.14 8.90
N CYS A 14 -4.86 -14.43 7.93
CA CYS A 14 -3.52 -13.87 8.01
C CYS A 14 -3.58 -12.34 8.09
N ALA A 15 -3.40 -11.78 9.30
CA ALA A 15 -3.33 -10.34 9.54
C ALA A 15 -1.88 -9.80 9.56
N VAL A 16 -0.89 -10.67 9.47
CA VAL A 16 0.52 -10.32 9.67
C VAL A 16 1.16 -9.87 8.36
N ARG A 17 1.86 -8.73 8.38
CA ARG A 17 2.77 -8.37 7.29
C ARG A 17 3.89 -9.41 7.20
N LYS A 18 3.98 -10.14 6.09
CA LYS A 18 5.11 -11.06 5.84
C LYS A 18 6.16 -10.33 4.99
N SER A 19 7.44 -10.46 5.36
CA SER A 19 8.54 -9.93 4.53
C SER A 19 8.64 -10.71 3.21
N PRO A 20 9.09 -10.10 2.10
CA PRO A 20 9.27 -10.73 0.78
C PRO A 20 9.87 -12.15 0.75
N ARG A 21 10.69 -12.49 1.76
CA ARG A 21 11.40 -13.77 1.85
C ARG A 21 10.62 -14.84 2.63
N GLN A 22 9.55 -14.45 3.32
CA GLN A 22 8.69 -15.35 4.08
C GLN A 22 7.54 -15.83 3.20
N LYS A 23 7.38 -17.15 3.13
CA LYS A 23 6.25 -17.78 2.44
C LYS A 23 4.96 -17.47 3.21
N CYS A 24 3.97 -16.98 2.49
CA CYS A 24 2.59 -16.90 2.93
C CYS A 24 1.79 -17.92 2.13
N LYS A 25 0.73 -18.51 2.72
CA LYS A 25 -0.12 -19.51 2.06
C LYS A 25 -0.70 -19.02 0.72
N ASP A 26 -0.99 -17.73 0.61
CA ASP A 26 -1.60 -17.11 -0.56
C ASP A 26 -0.58 -16.43 -1.49
N GLY A 27 0.72 -16.71 -1.29
CA GLY A 27 1.80 -16.01 -1.98
C GLY A 27 2.08 -14.65 -1.33
N ASN A 28 3.35 -14.35 -1.06
CA ASN A 28 3.72 -13.01 -0.60
C ASN A 28 3.88 -12.08 -1.80
N GLU A 29 2.76 -11.57 -2.30
CA GLU A 29 2.69 -10.81 -3.55
C GLU A 29 3.19 -9.36 -3.43
N TYR A 30 3.66 -8.96 -2.25
CA TYR A 30 4.28 -7.66 -2.00
C TYR A 30 5.37 -7.34 -3.04
N THR A 31 6.27 -8.30 -3.28
CA THR A 31 7.41 -8.12 -4.18
C THR A 31 7.00 -8.12 -5.64
N LYS A 32 6.00 -8.94 -6.00
CA LYS A 32 5.48 -9.00 -7.37
C LYS A 32 4.77 -7.70 -7.72
N CYS A 33 3.92 -7.20 -6.84
CA CYS A 33 3.21 -5.94 -7.00
C CYS A 33 4.19 -4.77 -7.25
N ILE A 34 5.27 -4.68 -6.45
CA ILE A 34 6.33 -3.69 -6.66
C ILE A 34 7.02 -3.91 -8.00
N LYS A 35 7.50 -5.12 -8.29
CA LYS A 35 8.26 -5.42 -9.52
C LYS A 35 7.46 -5.15 -10.80
N ASP A 36 6.17 -5.44 -10.80
CA ASP A 36 5.32 -5.20 -11.97
C ASP A 36 5.10 -3.69 -12.19
N SER A 37 4.93 -2.94 -11.11
CA SER A 37 4.85 -1.47 -11.17
C SER A 37 6.18 -0.85 -11.58
N GLU A 38 7.30 -1.33 -11.02
CA GLU A 38 8.66 -0.92 -11.41
C GLU A 38 8.92 -1.19 -12.88
N LYS A 39 8.60 -2.39 -13.40
CA LYS A 39 8.72 -2.68 -14.84
C LYS A 39 7.90 -1.72 -15.70
N LYS A 40 6.66 -1.44 -15.28
CA LYS A 40 5.79 -0.50 -16.00
C LYS A 40 6.37 0.92 -16.01
N TRP A 41 6.98 1.35 -14.92
CA TRP A 41 7.61 2.66 -14.81
C TRP A 41 8.98 2.72 -15.50
N ASP A 42 9.83 1.70 -15.36
CA ASP A 42 11.12 1.55 -16.05
C ASP A 42 10.95 1.52 -17.57
N ALA A 43 9.95 0.80 -18.08
CA ALA A 43 9.66 0.75 -19.52
C ALA A 43 9.37 2.14 -20.12
N SER A 44 8.86 3.07 -19.31
CA SER A 44 8.62 4.46 -19.72
C SER A 44 9.82 5.39 -19.55
N TRP A 45 10.91 4.92 -18.92
CA TRP A 45 12.05 5.74 -18.47
C TRP A 45 13.42 5.30 -18.99
N GLY A 46 13.53 4.07 -19.49
CA GLY A 46 14.80 3.43 -19.80
C GLY A 46 15.18 2.47 -18.68
N VAL A 47 15.48 1.22 -19.07
CA VAL A 47 15.70 0.09 -18.16
C VAL A 47 16.78 0.40 -17.12
N GLY A 48 16.48 0.19 -15.83
CA GLY A 48 17.45 0.25 -14.73
C GLY A 48 17.56 1.59 -13.99
N THR A 49 16.81 2.62 -14.41
CA THR A 49 16.84 3.95 -13.78
C THR A 49 16.14 3.99 -12.41
N PHE A 50 15.11 3.16 -12.16
CA PHE A 50 14.43 3.13 -10.85
C PHE A 50 15.11 2.27 -9.77
N GLN A 51 15.80 1.19 -10.16
CA GLN A 51 16.50 0.32 -9.18
C GLN A 51 17.72 1.00 -8.55
N ASP A 52 18.27 2.00 -9.23
CA ASP A 52 19.47 2.74 -8.83
C ASP A 52 19.19 4.05 -8.10
N LEU A 53 17.93 4.29 -7.69
CA LEU A 53 17.54 5.48 -6.92
C LEU A 53 18.11 5.44 -5.49
N LYS A 54 19.41 5.71 -5.36
CA LYS A 54 20.14 5.88 -4.11
C LYS A 54 19.73 7.22 -3.50
N PHE A 55 19.24 7.20 -2.26
CA PHE A 55 18.97 8.41 -1.48
C PHE A 55 20.30 9.06 -1.07
N VAL A 56 20.57 10.23 -1.65
CA VAL A 56 21.56 11.29 -1.33
C VAL A 56 22.96 10.87 -0.83
N ARG A 57 23.96 11.38 -1.56
CA ARG A 57 25.40 11.42 -1.25
C ARG A 57 25.63 11.94 0.19
N GLY A 58 26.16 11.10 1.09
CA GLY A 58 26.58 11.56 2.43
C GLY A 58 26.61 10.49 3.53
N ARG A 59 25.87 9.38 3.38
CA ARG A 59 26.02 8.20 4.24
C ARG A 59 26.37 6.99 3.39
N LYS A 60 27.49 6.32 3.70
CA LYS A 60 27.99 5.10 3.02
C LYS A 60 27.00 3.91 3.02
N LYS A 61 25.85 4.01 3.69
CA LYS A 61 24.79 3.00 3.62
C LYS A 61 23.92 3.28 2.41
N LYS A 62 24.08 2.43 1.38
CA LYS A 62 23.17 2.27 0.25
C LYS A 62 21.79 1.86 0.79
N SER A 63 20.98 2.79 1.27
CA SER A 63 19.57 2.51 1.53
C SER A 63 18.84 2.63 0.20
N HIS A 64 18.59 1.49 -0.44
CA HIS A 64 17.60 1.40 -1.49
C HIS A 64 16.24 1.68 -0.83
N GLY A 65 15.75 2.91 -0.91
CA GLY A 65 14.34 3.15 -0.61
C GLY A 65 13.58 2.58 -1.79
N GLN A 66 13.17 1.32 -1.68
CA GLN A 66 12.34 0.68 -2.68
C GLN A 66 10.94 1.30 -2.62
N PHE A 67 10.21 1.23 -3.73
CA PHE A 67 8.76 1.42 -3.67
C PHE A 67 8.15 0.51 -2.61
N GLU A 68 7.13 1.00 -1.93
CA GLU A 68 6.44 0.21 -0.93
C GLU A 68 5.09 -0.24 -1.51
N ALA A 69 4.86 -1.56 -1.51
CA ALA A 69 3.52 -2.07 -1.71
C ALA A 69 2.71 -1.65 -0.49
N HIS A 70 1.61 -0.96 -0.75
CA HIS A 70 0.72 -0.47 0.27
C HIS A 70 -0.43 -1.45 0.49
N HIS A 71 -0.60 -1.88 1.74
CA HIS A 71 -1.77 -2.66 2.15
C HIS A 71 -3.01 -1.76 2.20
N LEU A 72 -3.94 -1.98 1.28
CA LEU A 72 -5.19 -1.22 1.18
C LEU A 72 -5.98 -1.31 2.50
N LEU A 73 -6.28 -2.52 2.94
CA LEU A 73 -6.66 -2.77 4.33
C LEU A 73 -5.39 -2.82 5.16
N CYS A 74 -5.09 -1.72 5.83
CA CYS A 74 -3.85 -1.52 6.55
C CYS A 74 -3.66 -2.56 7.66
N VAL A 75 -2.47 -3.14 7.74
CA VAL A 75 -2.09 -4.14 8.76
C VAL A 75 -2.40 -3.67 10.17
N ALA A 76 -2.04 -2.43 10.49
CA ALA A 76 -2.32 -1.84 11.80
C ALA A 76 -3.83 -1.80 12.08
N SER A 77 -4.65 -1.32 11.14
CA SER A 77 -6.10 -1.19 11.32
C SER A 77 -6.82 -2.54 11.44
N VAL A 78 -6.42 -3.53 10.63
CA VAL A 78 -6.95 -4.90 10.71
C VAL A 78 -6.55 -5.52 12.05
N THR A 79 -5.30 -5.34 12.46
CA THR A 79 -4.81 -5.90 13.73
C THR A 79 -5.50 -5.23 14.91
N GLU A 80 -5.57 -3.91 14.95
CA GLU A 80 -6.14 -3.13 16.05
C GLU A 80 -7.65 -3.38 16.20
N HIS A 81 -8.41 -3.35 15.10
CA HIS A 81 -9.87 -3.34 15.16
C HIS A 81 -10.52 -4.71 14.95
N LEU A 82 -9.83 -5.67 14.31
CA LEU A 82 -10.34 -7.04 14.17
C LEU A 82 -9.60 -8.02 15.10
N CYS A 83 -8.28 -7.90 15.25
CA CYS A 83 -7.49 -8.87 16.02
C CYS A 83 -7.22 -8.44 17.48
N GLY A 84 -7.41 -7.15 17.81
CA GLY A 84 -6.94 -6.52 19.04
C GLY A 84 -7.75 -6.81 20.29
N GLY A 85 -8.80 -7.64 20.21
CA GLY A 85 -9.73 -7.90 21.31
C GLY A 85 -9.25 -8.84 22.42
N GLY A 86 -7.99 -9.30 22.41
CA GLY A 86 -7.51 -10.30 23.36
C GLY A 86 -8.14 -11.68 23.13
N GLY A 87 -7.89 -12.63 24.05
CA GLY A 87 -8.35 -14.02 23.95
C GLY A 87 -9.88 -14.21 24.03
N ASP A 88 -10.60 -13.22 24.55
CA ASP A 88 -12.06 -13.28 24.76
C ASP A 88 -12.87 -12.52 23.70
N SER A 89 -12.24 -12.17 22.57
CA SER A 89 -12.93 -11.45 21.51
C SER A 89 -14.00 -12.34 20.85
N PRO A 90 -15.29 -11.93 20.82
CA PRO A 90 -16.36 -12.74 20.22
C PRO A 90 -16.18 -12.97 18.71
N ILE A 91 -15.35 -12.15 18.06
CA ILE A 91 -15.01 -12.29 16.64
C ILE A 91 -13.83 -13.24 16.39
N LEU A 92 -13.10 -13.66 17.43
CA LEU A 92 -11.91 -14.52 17.27
C LEU A 92 -12.23 -15.86 16.59
N PRO A 93 -13.29 -16.60 16.95
CA PRO A 93 -13.58 -17.87 16.27
C PRO A 93 -14.02 -17.66 14.81
N ILE A 94 -14.62 -16.49 14.49
CA ILE A 94 -14.93 -16.12 13.10
C ILE A 94 -13.62 -15.91 12.33
N LEU A 95 -12.68 -15.16 12.89
CA LEU A 95 -11.37 -14.92 12.28
C LEU A 95 -10.66 -16.25 12.03
N GLU A 96 -10.60 -17.14 13.02
CA GLU A 96 -9.93 -18.45 12.92
C GLU A 96 -10.54 -19.41 11.86
N ASN A 97 -11.75 -19.11 11.38
CA ASN A 97 -12.40 -19.87 10.33
C ASN A 97 -12.47 -19.13 8.98
N THR A 98 -12.07 -17.85 8.93
CA THR A 98 -12.14 -17.03 7.72
C THR A 98 -10.89 -17.17 6.87
N GLU A 99 -11.06 -17.66 5.65
CA GLU A 99 -9.96 -17.76 4.69
C GLU A 99 -9.67 -16.42 4.00
N TRP A 100 -8.80 -15.64 4.63
CA TRP A 100 -8.39 -14.34 4.11
C TRP A 100 -6.94 -14.02 4.47
N CYS A 101 -6.24 -13.30 3.59
CA CYS A 101 -4.86 -12.90 3.83
C CYS A 101 -4.63 -11.45 3.45
N ILE A 102 -4.05 -10.72 4.40
CA ILE A 102 -3.66 -9.33 4.22
C ILE A 102 -2.60 -9.15 3.13
N ASN A 103 -1.77 -10.18 2.90
CA ASN A 103 -0.68 -10.15 1.92
C ASN A 103 -1.11 -10.48 0.49
N HIS A 104 -2.39 -10.79 0.27
CA HIS A 104 -2.93 -11.11 -1.06
C HIS A 104 -2.87 -9.90 -2.01
N GLU A 105 -2.61 -10.12 -3.31
CA GLU A 105 -2.42 -9.05 -4.31
C GLU A 105 -3.61 -8.08 -4.43
N ASN A 106 -4.83 -8.58 -4.24
CA ASN A 106 -6.05 -7.76 -4.23
C ASN A 106 -6.08 -6.72 -3.11
N ASN A 107 -5.33 -6.94 -2.02
CA ASN A 107 -5.18 -5.99 -0.93
C ASN A 107 -3.91 -5.12 -1.06
N MET A 108 -3.24 -5.14 -2.22
CA MET A 108 -2.00 -4.42 -2.47
C MET A 108 -2.16 -3.36 -3.57
N LEU A 109 -1.47 -2.24 -3.37
CA LEU A 109 -1.26 -1.22 -4.39
C LEU A 109 0.15 -0.64 -4.24
N THR A 110 0.96 -0.64 -5.30
CA THR A 110 2.25 0.05 -5.26
C THR A 110 2.03 1.56 -5.25
N MET A 111 2.65 2.24 -4.29
CA MET A 111 2.60 3.69 -4.17
C MET A 111 4.03 4.25 -4.12
N PRO A 112 4.34 5.34 -4.85
CA PRO A 112 5.59 6.05 -4.65
C PRO A 112 5.72 6.54 -3.20
N LEU A 113 6.97 6.75 -2.77
CA LEU A 113 7.31 7.61 -1.63
C LEU A 113 7.65 9.02 -2.13
N TRP A 114 7.51 10.04 -1.28
CA TRP A 114 7.84 11.43 -1.62
C TRP A 114 9.24 11.61 -2.19
N GLY A 115 10.21 10.86 -1.67
CA GLY A 115 11.59 10.89 -2.17
C GLY A 115 11.74 10.51 -3.64
N HIS A 116 10.85 9.66 -4.18
CA HIS A 116 10.84 9.34 -5.61
C HIS A 116 10.43 10.55 -6.44
N THR A 117 9.45 11.33 -5.97
CA THR A 117 9.01 12.57 -6.62
C THR A 117 10.11 13.64 -6.58
N VAL A 118 10.69 13.91 -5.41
CA VAL A 118 11.80 14.88 -5.27
C VAL A 118 12.94 14.50 -6.20
N LYS A 119 13.34 13.23 -6.20
CA LYS A 119 14.41 12.76 -7.07
C LYS A 119 14.07 12.90 -8.56
N TYR A 120 12.85 12.57 -8.96
CA TYR A 120 12.42 12.72 -10.35
C TYR A 120 12.62 14.15 -10.87
N TYR A 121 12.25 15.17 -10.09
CA TYR A 121 12.38 16.56 -10.53
C TYR A 121 13.74 17.20 -10.25
N CYS A 122 14.45 16.76 -9.21
CA CYS A 122 15.72 17.36 -8.80
C CYS A 122 16.98 16.64 -9.30
N ASP A 123 16.95 15.32 -9.56
CA ASP A 123 18.10 14.54 -10.09
C ASP A 123 18.13 14.49 -11.64
N LEU A 124 17.38 15.34 -12.34
CA LEU A 124 17.40 15.46 -13.80
C LEU A 124 18.79 15.83 -14.38
N GLU A 125 19.77 16.16 -13.54
CA GLU A 125 21.17 16.37 -13.92
C GLU A 125 21.98 15.07 -14.07
N THR A 126 21.46 13.89 -13.71
CA THR A 126 22.27 12.66 -13.71
C THR A 126 22.58 12.12 -15.11
N GLU A 127 23.87 11.83 -15.33
CA GLU A 127 24.47 11.40 -16.61
C GLU A 127 23.91 10.10 -17.24
N ASN A 128 23.01 9.40 -16.54
CA ASN A 128 22.42 8.13 -16.98
C ASN A 128 20.96 8.23 -17.43
N ILE A 129 20.36 9.42 -17.43
CA ILE A 129 19.07 9.64 -18.08
C ILE A 129 19.33 9.76 -19.58
N ALA A 130 18.67 8.92 -20.40
CA ALA A 130 18.82 8.96 -21.86
C ALA A 130 18.68 10.40 -22.37
N ALA A 131 19.52 10.80 -23.33
CA ALA A 131 19.56 12.18 -23.83
C ALA A 131 18.19 12.69 -24.31
N SER A 132 17.30 11.79 -24.76
CA SER A 132 15.91 12.07 -25.14
C SER A 132 15.00 12.49 -23.99
N VAL A 133 15.25 12.00 -22.77
CA VAL A 133 14.52 12.40 -21.55
C VAL A 133 15.11 13.69 -20.98
N ARG A 134 16.44 13.85 -21.02
CA ARG A 134 17.12 15.10 -20.61
C ARG A 134 16.77 16.30 -21.51
N ALA A 135 16.59 16.08 -22.81
CA ALA A 135 16.12 17.12 -23.72
C ALA A 135 14.66 17.53 -23.44
N ARG A 136 13.82 16.60 -22.96
CA ARG A 136 12.42 16.86 -22.57
C ARG A 136 12.28 17.42 -21.15
N SER A 137 13.25 17.20 -20.28
CA SER A 137 13.18 17.59 -18.86
C SER A 137 13.71 18.99 -18.55
N ARG A 138 14.35 19.66 -19.53
CA ARG A 138 14.63 21.11 -19.45
C ARG A 138 13.36 21.94 -19.54
N GLU A 139 12.26 21.34 -19.99
CA GLU A 139 10.91 21.83 -19.74
C GLU A 139 10.44 21.18 -18.43
N VAL A 140 10.23 22.00 -17.39
CA VAL A 140 9.84 21.62 -16.02
C VAL A 140 8.45 20.94 -15.94
N ASP A 141 7.88 20.57 -17.09
CA ASP A 141 6.48 20.18 -17.25
C ASP A 141 6.24 18.70 -17.53
N LEU A 142 7.27 17.86 -17.71
CA LEU A 142 7.03 16.45 -18.03
C LEU A 142 6.58 15.65 -16.79
N PRO A 143 5.34 15.11 -16.76
CA PRO A 143 4.84 14.36 -15.61
C PRO A 143 5.55 13.02 -15.43
N PRO A 144 5.85 12.58 -14.19
CA PRO A 144 6.42 11.27 -13.93
C PRO A 144 5.50 10.12 -14.37
N PRO A 145 6.06 8.93 -14.64
CA PRO A 145 5.27 7.73 -14.91
C PRO A 145 4.26 7.36 -13.81
N PHE A 146 4.53 7.82 -12.59
CA PHE A 146 3.67 7.66 -11.42
C PHE A 146 2.86 8.94 -11.08
N ALA A 147 2.77 9.91 -12.00
CA ALA A 147 2.10 11.19 -11.77
C ALA A 147 0.68 11.05 -11.21
N ASN A 148 -0.08 10.09 -11.72
CA ASN A 148 -1.47 9.82 -11.30
C ASN A 148 -1.58 8.71 -10.25
N THR A 149 -0.46 8.35 -9.61
CA THR A 149 -0.45 7.35 -8.52
C THR A 149 -0.49 8.09 -7.19
N PRO A 150 -1.32 7.64 -6.22
CA PRO A 150 -1.37 8.24 -4.90
C PRO A 150 -0.03 8.07 -4.18
N GLN A 151 0.35 9.06 -3.38
CA GLN A 151 1.64 9.19 -2.72
C GLN A 151 1.60 8.60 -1.31
N HIS A 152 2.45 7.61 -1.02
CA HIS A 152 2.39 6.85 0.23
C HIS A 152 2.51 7.73 1.48
N ASN A 153 3.38 8.74 1.48
CA ASN A 153 3.57 9.60 2.66
C ASN A 153 2.37 10.53 2.95
N TYR A 154 1.69 11.03 1.91
CA TYR A 154 0.66 12.06 2.05
C TYR A 154 -0.75 11.47 2.09
N ASP A 155 -1.03 10.56 1.16
CA ASP A 155 -2.37 9.99 1.01
C ASP A 155 -2.66 8.95 2.08
N HIS A 156 -1.65 8.28 2.65
CA HIS A 156 -1.86 7.24 3.66
C HIS A 156 -1.86 7.77 5.10
N ASN A 157 -0.82 8.52 5.51
CA ASN A 157 -0.52 8.79 6.92
C ASN A 157 -0.89 10.20 7.43
N SER A 158 -1.48 11.07 6.61
CA SER A 158 -1.83 12.42 7.03
C SER A 158 -3.10 12.48 7.89
N LYS A 159 -3.35 13.60 8.58
CA LYS A 159 -4.61 13.81 9.35
C LYS A 159 -5.86 13.73 8.48
N LYS A 160 -5.74 14.09 7.20
CA LYS A 160 -6.78 13.93 6.18
C LYS A 160 -6.61 12.65 5.35
N GLY A 161 -5.65 11.80 5.72
CA GLY A 161 -5.24 10.63 4.98
C GLY A 161 -6.24 9.48 5.01
N TYR A 162 -6.05 8.60 4.05
CA TYR A 162 -6.83 7.42 3.74
C TYR A 162 -7.03 6.48 4.94
N LYS A 163 -5.96 6.18 5.70
CA LYS A 163 -6.03 5.23 6.83
C LYS A 163 -7.10 5.64 7.84
N LYS A 164 -6.97 6.84 8.43
CA LYS A 164 -7.83 7.28 9.54
C LYS A 164 -9.26 7.56 9.09
N ASN A 165 -9.41 8.14 7.90
CA ASN A 165 -10.72 8.58 7.44
C ASN A 165 -11.57 7.49 6.79
N HIS A 166 -10.94 6.44 6.27
CA HIS A 166 -11.62 5.38 5.53
C HIS A 166 -11.37 4.01 6.14
N VAL A 167 -10.11 3.58 6.27
CA VAL A 167 -9.76 2.22 6.71
C VAL A 167 -10.18 1.96 8.15
N ASP A 168 -9.76 2.80 9.10
CA ASP A 168 -10.06 2.61 10.53
C ASP A 168 -11.58 2.59 10.77
N LYS A 169 -12.30 3.55 10.18
CA LYS A 169 -13.78 3.61 10.26
C LYS A 169 -14.46 2.38 9.66
N ALA A 170 -13.95 1.87 8.54
CA ALA A 170 -14.49 0.67 7.93
C ALA A 170 -14.23 -0.56 8.80
N MET A 171 -13.02 -0.74 9.33
CA MET A 171 -12.69 -1.89 10.20
C MET A 171 -13.53 -1.90 11.48
N ILE A 172 -13.78 -0.75 12.09
CA ILE A 172 -14.69 -0.64 13.24
C ILE A 172 -16.12 -1.09 12.87
N LYS A 173 -16.61 -0.70 11.68
CA LYS A 173 -17.94 -1.12 11.21
C LYS A 173 -17.99 -2.62 10.89
N VAL A 174 -16.93 -3.17 10.30
CA VAL A 174 -16.80 -4.60 10.02
C VAL A 174 -16.83 -5.39 11.32
N ALA A 175 -16.04 -5.00 12.33
CA ALA A 175 -16.02 -5.67 13.63
C ALA A 175 -17.43 -5.77 14.25
N LYS A 176 -18.15 -4.64 14.31
CA LYS A 176 -19.53 -4.59 14.85
C LYS A 176 -20.51 -5.44 14.04
N ARG A 177 -20.42 -5.39 12.71
CA ARG A 177 -21.29 -6.16 11.81
C ARG A 177 -21.08 -7.66 11.97
N VAL A 178 -19.82 -8.08 12.00
CA VAL A 178 -19.45 -9.50 12.13
C VAL A 178 -19.84 -10.03 13.50
N GLN A 179 -19.63 -9.25 14.56
CA GLN A 179 -20.09 -9.63 15.90
C GLN A 179 -21.60 -9.85 15.93
N LYS A 180 -22.39 -8.88 15.43
CA LYS A 180 -23.85 -9.02 15.37
C LYS A 180 -24.28 -10.26 14.57
N LYS A 181 -23.65 -10.51 13.42
CA LYS A 181 -23.96 -11.69 12.61
C LYS A 181 -23.55 -12.99 13.29
N ALA A 182 -22.44 -13.00 14.02
CA ALA A 182 -21.98 -14.19 14.72
C ALA A 182 -22.95 -14.64 15.82
N ASP A 183 -23.67 -13.70 16.43
CA ASP A 183 -24.73 -13.98 17.41
C ASP A 183 -25.96 -14.66 16.76
N GLU A 184 -26.17 -14.46 15.45
CA GLU A 184 -27.31 -15.00 14.69
C GLU A 184 -26.93 -16.31 13.94
N ASP A 185 -25.83 -16.30 13.21
CA ASP A 185 -25.31 -17.43 12.42
C ASP A 185 -23.78 -17.29 12.21
N HIS A 186 -23.04 -18.17 12.90
CA HIS A 186 -21.58 -18.19 12.86
C HIS A 186 -21.01 -18.45 11.45
N LYS A 187 -21.63 -19.34 10.67
CA LYS A 187 -21.14 -19.68 9.33
C LYS A 187 -21.36 -18.52 8.37
N ALA A 188 -22.54 -17.91 8.42
CA ALA A 188 -22.84 -16.73 7.61
C ALA A 188 -21.91 -15.55 7.96
N ALA A 189 -21.50 -15.41 9.22
CA ALA A 189 -20.55 -14.39 9.65
C ALA A 189 -19.12 -14.61 9.09
N VAL A 190 -18.65 -15.87 8.99
CA VAL A 190 -17.36 -16.22 8.35
C VAL A 190 -17.35 -15.84 6.87
N GLU A 191 -18.40 -16.22 6.12
CA GLU A 191 -18.53 -15.91 4.70
C GLU A 191 -18.65 -14.39 4.46
N ASP A 192 -19.44 -13.71 5.30
CA ASP A 192 -19.62 -12.25 5.24
C ASP A 192 -18.32 -11.48 5.50
N LEU A 193 -17.51 -11.93 6.47
CA LEU A 193 -16.25 -11.26 6.79
C LEU A 193 -15.31 -11.28 5.57
N LYS A 194 -15.08 -12.45 4.97
CA LYS A 194 -14.24 -12.56 3.76
C LYS A 194 -14.73 -11.64 2.65
N ALA A 195 -16.00 -11.77 2.28
CA ALA A 195 -16.60 -11.00 1.19
C ALA A 195 -16.50 -9.48 1.45
N THR A 196 -16.71 -9.07 2.70
CA THR A 196 -16.63 -7.66 3.09
C THR A 196 -15.21 -7.13 2.99
N LEU A 197 -14.20 -7.85 3.47
CA LEU A 197 -12.80 -7.44 3.36
C LEU A 197 -12.37 -7.35 1.89
N ASP A 198 -12.69 -8.35 1.08
CA ASP A 198 -12.33 -8.35 -0.35
C ASP A 198 -13.00 -7.19 -1.11
N ASN A 199 -14.26 -6.88 -0.79
CA ASN A 199 -14.98 -5.74 -1.37
C ASN A 199 -14.42 -4.39 -0.90
N LEU A 200 -14.01 -4.28 0.36
CA LEU A 200 -13.36 -3.06 0.87
C LEU A 200 -12.00 -2.84 0.22
N SER A 201 -11.17 -3.88 0.06
CA SER A 201 -9.92 -3.77 -0.69
C SER A 201 -10.16 -3.24 -2.10
N LYS A 202 -11.14 -3.79 -2.84
CA LYS A 202 -11.52 -3.28 -4.18
C LYS A 202 -11.97 -1.82 -4.16
N THR A 203 -12.87 -1.48 -3.23
CA THR A 203 -13.41 -0.11 -3.09
C THR A 203 -12.30 0.89 -2.84
N PHE A 204 -11.41 0.56 -1.91
CA PHE A 204 -10.31 1.44 -1.54
C PHE A 204 -9.23 1.53 -2.60
N LYS A 205 -8.97 0.46 -3.35
CA LYS A 205 -8.11 0.52 -4.54
C LYS A 205 -8.64 1.53 -5.54
N GLY A 206 -9.94 1.44 -5.87
CA GLY A 206 -10.59 2.38 -6.79
C GLY A 206 -10.55 3.82 -6.27
N MET A 207 -10.81 4.03 -4.98
CA MET A 207 -10.74 5.36 -4.36
C MET A 207 -9.32 5.95 -4.41
N LEU A 208 -8.29 5.18 -4.06
CA LEU A 208 -6.90 5.63 -4.11
C LEU A 208 -6.42 5.92 -5.54
N GLN A 209 -6.80 5.09 -6.51
CA GLN A 209 -6.53 5.35 -7.94
C GLN A 209 -7.25 6.61 -8.44
N THR A 210 -8.48 6.84 -7.98
CA THR A 210 -9.25 8.06 -8.28
C THR A 210 -8.60 9.29 -7.66
N LEU A 211 -8.17 9.23 -6.39
CA LEU A 211 -7.48 10.32 -5.71
C LEU A 211 -6.18 10.70 -6.44
N GLY A 212 -5.39 9.70 -6.85
CA GLY A 212 -4.19 9.92 -7.66
C GLY A 212 -4.49 10.58 -9.00
N SER A 213 -5.61 10.24 -9.64
CA SER A 213 -5.97 10.76 -10.98
C SER A 213 -6.64 12.14 -10.94
N GLN A 214 -7.55 12.39 -10.00
CA GLN A 214 -8.39 13.61 -9.98
C GLN A 214 -7.65 14.85 -9.46
N ASN A 215 -6.69 14.68 -8.54
CA ASN A 215 -5.94 15.80 -7.98
C ASN A 215 -4.63 16.06 -8.74
N GLY A 216 -4.45 15.48 -9.93
CA GLY A 216 -3.19 15.50 -10.68
C GLY A 216 -2.01 14.80 -9.98
N GLY A 217 -2.33 14.07 -8.90
CA GLY A 217 -1.45 13.25 -8.08
C GLY A 217 -0.13 13.92 -7.70
N THR A 218 0.95 13.15 -7.81
CA THR A 218 2.29 13.58 -7.41
C THR A 218 2.87 14.69 -8.29
N HIS A 219 2.42 14.82 -9.54
CA HIS A 219 2.88 15.87 -10.44
C HIS A 219 2.27 17.23 -10.10
N LYS A 220 0.94 17.28 -9.93
CA LYS A 220 0.28 18.52 -9.52
C LYS A 220 0.69 18.96 -8.12
N SER A 221 0.82 18.02 -7.19
CA SER A 221 1.32 18.33 -5.83
C SER A 221 2.74 18.91 -5.83
N TRP A 222 3.56 18.56 -6.83
CA TRP A 222 4.89 19.16 -7.03
C TRP A 222 4.81 20.57 -7.61
N LYS A 223 3.92 20.79 -8.59
CA LYS A 223 3.72 22.11 -9.22
C LYS A 223 3.09 23.15 -8.29
N ASP A 224 2.20 22.72 -7.39
CA ASP A 224 1.46 23.59 -6.48
C ASP A 224 2.28 23.97 -5.22
N GLY A 225 3.41 23.32 -4.95
CA GLY A 225 4.26 23.51 -3.77
C GLY A 225 5.43 24.44 -4.00
#